data_AF-X6MUR7-F1
#
_entry.id   AF-X6MUR7-F1
#
_cell.length_a   1.000
_cell.length_b   1.000
_cell.length_c   1.000
_cell.angle_alpha   90.00
_cell.angle_beta   90.00
_cell.angle_gamma   90.00
#
_symmetry.space_group_name_H-M   'P 1'
#
loop_
_entity.id
_entity.type
_entity.pdbx_description
1 polymer ?
#
loop_
_entity_poly.entity_id
_entity_poly.type
_entity_poly.pdbx_seq_one_letter_code
_entity_poly.pdbx_strand_id
1 'polypeptide(L)'
;RYFLSHLVCPMSAFNVKCLRYLLEAELIKPKEHEQVMQTALNTAMLHQNTQAVKMLMGAKFQNEKDKMMRDYAMSQMKQRNKCEDLFAYLKRETTETELKKIESLLVKVMLALIKDGRFLSSDVFNLCCLFDETTMWNAMYAKCKELLNGNTLYQNHNDWKWIEEHILENRDLLIWLKEGMEKMKMNH
;
A
#
# COMPACT_ATOMS: atom_id res chain seq x y z
N ARG A 1 16.40 -25.77 9.68
CA ARG A 1 16.72 -26.23 8.31
C ARG A 1 15.58 -26.97 7.60
N TYR A 2 14.58 -27.53 8.29
CA TYR A 2 13.52 -28.36 7.66
C TYR A 2 12.08 -27.84 7.83
N PHE A 3 11.89 -26.70 8.49
CA PHE A 3 10.56 -26.23 8.89
C PHE A 3 9.61 -26.07 7.70
N LEU A 4 10.06 -25.43 6.60
CA LEU A 4 9.24 -25.30 5.38
C LEU A 4 8.86 -26.66 4.78
N SER A 5 9.75 -27.64 4.80
CA SER A 5 9.46 -29.01 4.33
C SER A 5 8.39 -29.70 5.18
N HIS A 6 8.37 -29.47 6.50
CA HIS A 6 7.30 -29.99 7.38
C HIS A 6 5.95 -29.32 7.12
N LEU A 7 5.94 -28.03 6.76
CA LEU A 7 4.69 -27.32 6.46
C LEU A 7 4.04 -27.77 5.14
N VAL A 8 4.81 -28.32 4.21
CA VAL A 8 4.32 -28.78 2.90
C VAL A 8 4.15 -30.29 2.78
N CYS A 9 4.72 -31.04 3.72
CA CYS A 9 4.60 -32.49 3.77
C CYS A 9 3.26 -32.91 4.41
N PRO A 10 2.39 -33.65 3.68
CA PRO A 10 1.10 -34.13 4.18
C PRO A 10 1.23 -35.12 5.34
N MET A 11 2.39 -35.77 5.49
CA MET A 11 2.68 -36.72 6.58
C MET A 11 3.15 -36.04 7.87
N SER A 12 3.13 -34.71 7.94
CA SER A 12 3.57 -33.95 9.13
C SER A 12 2.60 -32.81 9.45
N ALA A 13 3.01 -31.55 9.35
CA ALA A 13 2.18 -30.42 9.75
C ALA A 13 1.16 -30.00 8.67
N PHE A 14 1.50 -30.17 7.39
CA PHE A 14 0.64 -29.85 6.24
C PHE A 14 -0.11 -28.51 6.36
N ASN A 15 0.60 -27.46 6.74
CA ASN A 15 0.03 -26.16 7.03
C ASN A 15 0.46 -25.13 6.00
N VAL A 16 -0.18 -25.20 4.84
CA VAL A 16 0.07 -24.31 3.70
C VAL A 16 -0.32 -22.85 4.01
N LYS A 17 -1.18 -22.61 5.01
CA LYS A 17 -1.50 -21.25 5.50
C LYS A 17 -0.31 -20.64 6.24
N CYS A 18 0.35 -21.40 7.12
CA CYS A 18 1.58 -20.96 7.78
C CYS A 18 2.74 -20.79 6.80
N LEU A 19 2.85 -21.66 5.78
CA LEU A 19 3.80 -21.47 4.68
C LEU A 19 3.61 -20.09 4.03
N ARG A 20 2.38 -19.73 3.68
CA ARG A 20 2.05 -18.44 3.09
C ARG A 20 2.47 -17.29 3.99
N TYR A 21 2.10 -17.34 5.27
CA TYR A 21 2.45 -16.30 6.23
C TYR A 21 3.96 -16.08 6.35
N LEU A 22 4.76 -17.16 6.41
CA LEU A 22 6.22 -17.06 6.53
C LEU A 22 6.88 -16.44 5.29
N LEU A 23 6.32 -16.70 4.10
CA LEU A 23 6.79 -16.15 2.84
C LEU A 23 6.36 -14.70 2.65
N GLU A 24 5.12 -14.36 3.01
CA GLU A 24 4.57 -12.99 2.92
C GLU A 24 5.15 -12.05 3.99
N ALA A 25 5.42 -12.54 5.20
CA ALA A 25 6.03 -11.77 6.28
C ALA A 25 7.58 -11.67 6.19
N GLU A 26 8.18 -12.16 5.10
CA GLU A 26 9.63 -12.22 4.85
C GLU A 26 10.46 -12.89 5.95
N LEU A 27 9.85 -13.70 6.81
CA LEU A 27 10.57 -14.49 7.81
C LEU A 27 11.49 -15.52 7.16
N ILE A 28 11.19 -15.90 5.90
CA ILE A 28 12.08 -16.68 5.05
C ILE A 28 12.15 -16.04 3.66
N LYS A 29 13.31 -15.43 3.35
CA LYS A 29 13.57 -14.77 2.07
C LYS A 29 14.10 -15.75 1.02
N PRO A 30 13.46 -15.91 -0.15
CA PRO A 30 13.84 -16.94 -1.12
C PRO A 30 15.27 -16.85 -1.64
N LYS A 31 15.81 -15.63 -1.84
CA LYS A 31 17.19 -15.41 -2.31
C LYS A 31 18.23 -15.73 -1.22
N GLU A 32 17.92 -15.45 0.04
CA GLU A 32 18.83 -15.69 1.19
C GLU A 32 18.73 -17.14 1.70
N HIS A 33 17.60 -17.81 1.47
CA HIS A 33 17.27 -19.15 1.99
C HIS A 33 17.03 -20.17 0.87
N GLU A 34 17.76 -20.07 -0.23
CA GLU A 34 17.54 -20.85 -1.45
C GLU A 34 17.52 -22.37 -1.18
N GLN A 35 18.46 -22.87 -0.38
CA GLN A 35 18.53 -24.30 -0.05
C GLN A 35 17.30 -24.80 0.71
N VAL A 36 16.76 -23.98 1.62
CA VAL A 36 15.55 -24.32 2.39
C VAL A 36 14.32 -24.30 1.48
N MET A 37 14.24 -23.30 0.59
CA MET A 37 13.18 -23.19 -0.42
C MET A 37 13.19 -24.38 -1.38
N GLN A 38 14.36 -24.76 -1.89
CA GLN A 38 14.50 -25.87 -2.83
C GLN A 38 14.14 -27.21 -2.18
N THR A 39 14.53 -27.41 -0.93
CA THR A 39 14.19 -28.62 -0.17
C THR A 39 12.68 -28.71 0.05
N ALA A 40 12.04 -27.61 0.47
CA ALA A 40 10.59 -27.56 0.63
C ALA A 40 9.85 -27.79 -0.70
N LEU A 41 10.35 -27.22 -1.80
CA LEU A 41 9.76 -27.41 -3.13
C LEU A 41 9.85 -28.87 -3.58
N ASN A 42 11.00 -29.51 -3.40
CA ASN A 42 11.18 -30.93 -3.70
C ASN A 42 10.24 -31.81 -2.86
N THR A 43 10.09 -31.51 -1.56
CA THR A 43 9.13 -32.20 -0.69
C THR A 43 7.69 -31.99 -1.16
N ALA A 44 7.30 -30.77 -1.53
CA ALA A 44 5.95 -30.47 -2.01
C ALA A 44 5.65 -31.19 -3.33
N MET A 45 6.62 -31.27 -4.25
CA MET A 45 6.49 -32.01 -5.52
C MET A 45 6.38 -33.52 -5.30
N LEU A 46 7.23 -34.08 -4.44
CA LEU A 46 7.22 -35.51 -4.09
C LEU A 46 5.84 -35.96 -3.60
N HIS A 47 5.20 -35.12 -2.78
CA HIS A 47 3.88 -35.39 -2.23
C HIS A 47 2.71 -34.83 -3.06
N GLN A 48 2.98 -34.31 -4.25
CA GLN A 48 1.98 -33.72 -5.15
C GLN A 48 1.12 -32.64 -4.45
N ASN A 49 1.69 -31.91 -3.49
CA ASN A 49 1.04 -30.79 -2.83
C ASN A 49 1.05 -29.58 -3.77
N THR A 50 0.18 -29.61 -4.77
CA THR A 50 0.10 -28.60 -5.85
C THR A 50 -0.10 -27.19 -5.30
N GLN A 51 -0.79 -27.04 -4.18
CA GLN A 51 -1.00 -25.76 -3.52
C GLN A 51 0.30 -25.18 -2.96
N ALA A 52 1.11 -26.00 -2.27
CA ALA A 52 2.41 -25.59 -1.77
C ALA A 52 3.45 -25.37 -2.88
N VAL A 53 3.43 -26.19 -3.94
CA VAL A 53 4.29 -26.02 -5.12
C VAL A 53 4.04 -24.65 -5.77
N LYS A 54 2.76 -24.29 -6.00
CA LYS A 54 2.40 -22.98 -6.56
C LYS A 54 2.89 -21.82 -5.68
N MET A 55 2.77 -21.93 -4.35
CA MET A 55 3.24 -20.88 -3.44
C MET A 55 4.76 -20.75 -3.40
N LEU A 56 5.50 -21.86 -3.32
CA LEU A 56 6.96 -21.85 -3.29
C LEU A 56 7.55 -21.37 -4.61
N MET A 57 6.99 -21.79 -5.75
CA MET A 57 7.37 -21.29 -7.08
C MET A 57 7.03 -19.81 -7.23
N GLY A 58 5.83 -19.39 -6.80
CA GLY A 58 5.42 -17.99 -6.82
C GLY A 58 6.34 -17.09 -6.00
N ALA A 59 6.80 -17.54 -4.83
CA ALA A 59 7.77 -16.81 -4.02
C ALA A 59 9.19 -16.82 -4.64
N LYS A 60 9.61 -17.94 -5.25
CA LYS A 60 10.93 -18.08 -5.88
C LYS A 60 11.08 -17.24 -7.16
N PHE A 61 10.03 -17.13 -7.96
CA PHE A 61 10.01 -16.46 -9.26
C PHE A 61 9.22 -15.15 -9.26
N GLN A 62 8.93 -14.61 -8.09
CA GLN A 62 8.18 -13.38 -7.97
C GLN A 62 8.94 -12.23 -8.65
N ASN A 63 8.29 -11.59 -9.61
CA ASN A 63 8.81 -10.38 -10.21
C ASN A 63 8.87 -9.29 -9.14
N GLU A 64 10.01 -8.61 -9.01
CA GLU A 64 10.19 -7.50 -8.06
C GLU A 64 9.14 -6.41 -8.27
N LYS A 65 8.67 -6.22 -9.51
CA LYS A 65 7.55 -5.35 -9.84
C LYS A 65 6.22 -5.81 -9.24
N ASP A 66 5.91 -7.11 -9.30
CA ASP A 66 4.67 -7.67 -8.74
C ASP A 66 4.69 -7.64 -7.21
N LYS A 67 5.87 -7.84 -6.63
CA LYS A 67 6.09 -7.68 -5.19
C LYS A 67 5.86 -6.24 -4.76
N MET A 68 6.53 -5.29 -5.42
CA MET A 68 6.37 -3.86 -5.14
C MET A 68 4.90 -3.41 -5.27
N MET A 69 4.19 -3.89 -6.30
CA MET A 69 2.77 -3.58 -6.48
C MET A 69 1.89 -4.16 -5.35
N ARG A 70 2.16 -5.39 -4.89
CA ARG A 70 1.44 -5.97 -3.74
C ARG A 70 1.73 -5.23 -2.45
N ASP A 71 2.99 -4.92 -2.17
CA ASP A 71 3.39 -4.21 -0.95
C ASP A 71 2.76 -2.81 -0.92
N TYR A 72 2.71 -2.14 -2.08
CA TYR A 72 2.01 -0.86 -2.24
C TYR A 72 0.52 -0.99 -1.95
N ALA A 73 -0.17 -1.98 -2.55
CA ALA A 73 -1.59 -2.23 -2.31
C ALA A 73 -1.89 -2.54 -0.83
N MET A 74 -1.04 -3.32 -0.17
CA MET A 74 -1.17 -3.64 1.25
C MET A 74 -0.96 -2.43 2.15
N SER A 75 0.03 -1.58 1.86
CA SER A 75 0.24 -0.33 2.61
C SER A 75 -0.97 0.58 2.49
N GLN A 76 -1.48 0.73 1.27
CA GLN A 76 -2.65 1.56 0.98
C GLN A 76 -3.92 1.05 1.66
N MET A 77 -4.16 -0.28 1.66
CA MET A 77 -5.26 -0.89 2.41
C MET A 77 -5.13 -0.61 3.92
N LYS A 78 -3.92 -0.69 4.47
CA LYS A 78 -3.66 -0.35 5.88
C LYS A 78 -3.97 1.13 6.17
N GLN A 79 -3.55 2.06 5.31
CA GLN A 79 -3.85 3.48 5.51
C GLN A 79 -5.35 3.75 5.42
N ARG A 80 -6.04 3.13 4.47
CA ARG A 80 -7.49 3.24 4.33
C ARG A 80 -8.21 2.74 5.58
N ASN A 81 -7.88 1.54 6.06
CA ASN A 81 -8.49 0.96 7.25
C ASN A 81 -8.32 1.87 8.48
N LYS A 82 -7.11 2.42 8.70
CA LYS A 82 -6.86 3.37 9.79
C LYS A 82 -7.76 4.61 9.70
N CYS A 83 -7.88 5.20 8.52
CA CYS A 83 -8.68 6.40 8.31
C CYS A 83 -10.19 6.10 8.45
N GLU A 84 -10.66 4.95 7.96
CA GLU A 84 -12.04 4.48 8.14
C GLU A 84 -12.35 4.22 9.61
N ASP A 85 -11.44 3.60 10.36
CA ASP A 85 -11.57 3.39 11.81
C ASP A 85 -11.64 4.73 12.55
N LEU A 86 -10.70 5.66 12.29
CA LEU A 86 -10.72 6.99 12.89
C LEU A 86 -12.03 7.73 12.59
N PHE A 87 -12.50 7.65 11.35
CA PHE A 87 -13.76 8.29 10.95
C PHE A 87 -14.97 7.66 11.63
N ALA A 88 -14.99 6.33 11.81
CA ALA A 88 -16.04 5.65 12.55
C ALA A 88 -16.10 6.10 14.01
N TYR A 89 -14.94 6.29 14.66
CA TYR A 89 -14.88 6.84 16.01
C TYR A 89 -15.33 8.30 16.05
N LEU A 90 -14.91 9.14 15.08
CA LEU A 90 -15.39 10.53 14.99
C LEU A 90 -16.91 10.59 14.89
N LYS A 91 -17.53 9.75 14.05
CA LYS A 91 -19.00 9.65 13.93
C LYS A 91 -19.68 9.25 15.23
N ARG A 92 -19.05 8.40 16.04
CA ARG A 92 -19.61 7.91 17.31
C ARG A 92 -19.53 8.97 18.41
N GLU A 93 -18.43 9.71 18.46
CA GLU A 93 -18.14 10.67 19.53
C GLU A 93 -18.61 12.10 19.23
N THR A 94 -19.19 12.36 18.06
CA THR A 94 -19.64 13.70 17.65
C THR A 94 -21.07 13.69 17.14
N THR A 95 -21.75 14.82 17.26
CA THR A 95 -23.02 15.04 16.55
C THR A 95 -22.77 15.25 15.05
N GLU A 96 -23.79 15.02 14.22
CA GLU A 96 -23.68 15.24 12.76
C GLU A 96 -23.23 16.66 12.40
N THR A 97 -23.63 17.66 13.20
CA THR A 97 -23.25 19.06 12.98
C THR A 97 -21.78 19.31 13.32
N GLU A 98 -21.29 18.72 14.41
CA GLU A 98 -19.87 18.81 14.78
C GLU A 98 -19.00 18.07 13.77
N LEU A 99 -19.42 16.88 13.34
CA LEU A 99 -18.72 16.11 12.32
C LEU A 99 -18.55 16.91 11.03
N LYS A 100 -19.64 17.48 10.47
CA LYS A 100 -19.56 18.31 9.26
C LYS A 100 -18.64 19.52 9.42
N LYS A 101 -18.61 20.14 10.61
CA LYS A 101 -17.68 21.24 10.90
C LYS A 101 -16.23 20.76 10.91
N ILE A 102 -15.95 19.62 11.54
CA ILE A 102 -14.61 19.01 11.58
C ILE A 102 -14.15 18.66 10.17
N GLU A 103 -14.99 17.98 9.39
CA GLU A 103 -14.70 17.62 7.98
C GLU A 103 -14.35 18.87 7.17
N SER A 104 -15.22 19.89 7.21
CA SER A 104 -15.02 21.14 6.46
C SER A 104 -13.75 21.89 6.89
N LEU A 105 -13.47 21.97 8.19
CA LEU A 105 -12.28 22.65 8.71
C LEU A 105 -11.00 21.91 8.31
N LEU A 106 -10.97 20.59 8.45
CA LEU A 106 -9.79 19.79 8.09
C LEU A 106 -9.50 19.86 6.59
N VAL A 107 -10.53 19.73 5.74
CA VAL A 107 -10.37 19.91 4.29
C VAL A 107 -9.86 21.31 3.98
N LYS A 108 -10.47 22.35 4.54
CA LYS A 108 -10.04 23.74 4.31
C LYS A 108 -8.59 24.00 4.70
N VAL A 109 -8.15 23.49 5.85
CA VAL A 109 -6.76 23.61 6.31
C VAL A 109 -5.82 22.86 5.38
N MET A 110 -6.18 21.65 4.97
CA MET A 110 -5.35 20.84 4.08
C MET A 110 -5.20 21.50 2.70
N LEU A 111 -6.27 22.09 2.16
CA LEU A 111 -6.22 22.85 0.91
C LEU A 111 -5.26 24.05 1.00
N ALA A 112 -5.24 24.75 2.14
CA ALA A 112 -4.31 25.85 2.36
C ALA A 112 -2.85 25.34 2.41
N LEU A 113 -2.58 24.22 3.10
CA LEU A 113 -1.25 23.62 3.13
C LEU A 113 -0.75 23.22 1.73
N ILE A 114 -1.62 22.61 0.91
CA ILE A 114 -1.29 22.24 -0.47
C ILE A 114 -0.96 23.47 -1.30
N LYS A 115 -1.83 24.49 -1.25
CA LYS A 115 -1.63 25.74 -1.99
C LYS A 115 -0.29 26.40 -1.63
N ASP A 116 0.02 26.45 -0.34
CA ASP A 116 1.24 27.06 0.18
C ASP A 116 2.49 26.18 0.00
N GLY A 117 2.36 24.97 -0.57
CA GLY A 117 3.47 24.04 -0.76
C GLY A 117 4.09 23.58 0.56
N ARG A 118 3.28 23.47 1.62
CA ARG A 118 3.73 23.01 2.94
C ARG A 118 3.72 21.50 3.03
N PHE A 119 4.37 20.98 4.06
CA PHE A 119 4.41 19.55 4.36
C PHE A 119 3.01 19.03 4.71
N LEU A 120 2.64 17.87 4.17
CA LEU A 120 1.34 17.25 4.38
C LEU A 120 1.49 16.03 5.30
N SER A 121 0.65 15.95 6.33
CA SER A 121 0.50 14.72 7.09
C SER A 121 -0.34 13.73 6.28
N SER A 122 0.24 12.58 5.90
CA SER A 122 -0.45 11.55 5.13
C SER A 122 -1.74 11.09 5.80
N ASP A 123 -1.75 10.89 7.12
CA ASP A 123 -2.93 10.42 7.85
C ASP A 123 -4.09 11.43 7.79
N VAL A 124 -3.79 12.71 7.99
CA VAL A 124 -4.81 13.78 7.93
C VAL A 124 -5.26 14.01 6.50
N PHE A 125 -4.34 13.98 5.53
CA PHE A 125 -4.67 14.10 4.13
C PHE A 125 -5.59 12.97 3.66
N ASN A 126 -5.27 11.73 4.03
CA ASN A 126 -6.07 10.55 3.71
C ASN A 126 -7.47 10.64 4.31
N LEU A 127 -7.58 11.13 5.55
CA LEU A 127 -8.87 11.40 6.17
C LEU A 127 -9.66 12.47 5.40
N CYS A 128 -9.04 13.56 4.97
CA CYS A 128 -9.67 14.57 4.10
C CYS A 128 -10.10 13.98 2.75
N CYS A 129 -9.34 13.05 2.16
CA CYS A 129 -9.74 12.33 0.96
C CYS A 129 -10.98 11.45 1.17
N LEU A 130 -11.19 10.91 2.38
CA LEU A 130 -12.44 10.20 2.70
C LEU A 130 -13.64 11.14 2.80
N PHE A 131 -13.42 12.41 3.19
CA PHE A 131 -14.48 13.42 3.30
C PHE A 131 -14.88 13.99 1.95
N ASP A 132 -13.89 14.43 1.16
CA ASP A 132 -14.10 15.05 -0.15
C ASP A 132 -12.92 14.76 -1.09
N GLU A 133 -12.94 13.56 -1.67
CA GLU A 133 -11.92 13.08 -2.59
C GLU A 133 -11.74 14.01 -3.80
N THR A 134 -12.83 14.56 -4.34
CA THR A 134 -12.80 15.35 -5.58
C THR A 134 -12.07 16.67 -5.35
N THR A 135 -12.40 17.36 -4.26
CA THR A 135 -11.75 18.62 -3.90
C THR A 135 -10.27 18.41 -3.59
N MET A 136 -9.93 17.36 -2.84
CA MET A 136 -8.55 17.01 -2.53
C MET A 136 -7.73 16.66 -3.79
N TRP A 137 -8.33 15.90 -4.72
CA TRP A 137 -7.72 15.58 -6.02
C TRP A 137 -7.41 16.83 -6.82
N ASN A 138 -8.41 17.70 -6.99
CA ASN A 138 -8.28 18.91 -7.78
C ASN A 138 -7.18 19.83 -7.23
N ALA A 139 -7.08 19.94 -5.90
CA ALA A 139 -6.06 20.75 -5.25
C ALA A 139 -4.64 20.19 -5.47
N MET A 140 -4.46 18.89 -5.27
CA MET A 140 -3.17 18.23 -5.52
C MET A 140 -2.77 18.33 -7.00
N TYR A 141 -3.70 18.05 -7.90
CA TYR A 141 -3.45 18.14 -9.34
C TYR A 141 -3.07 19.57 -9.76
N ALA A 142 -3.80 20.58 -9.26
CA ALA A 142 -3.49 21.98 -9.54
C ALA A 142 -2.09 22.37 -9.02
N LYS A 143 -1.73 21.94 -7.81
CA LYS A 143 -0.39 22.22 -7.26
C LYS A 143 0.71 21.51 -8.06
N CYS A 144 0.52 20.24 -8.41
CA CYS A 144 1.47 19.54 -9.28
C CYS A 144 1.64 20.25 -10.62
N LYS A 145 0.55 20.75 -11.24
CA LYS A 145 0.61 21.49 -12.50
C LYS A 145 1.35 22.83 -12.37
N GLU A 146 1.20 23.51 -11.24
CA GLU A 146 1.94 24.74 -10.91
C GLU A 146 3.44 24.47 -10.79
N LEU A 147 3.81 23.44 -10.02
CA LEU A 147 5.22 23.10 -9.75
C LEU A 147 5.91 22.46 -10.96
N LEU A 148 5.19 21.65 -11.75
CA LEU A 148 5.68 20.97 -12.96
C LEU A 148 5.72 21.87 -14.20
N ASN A 149 5.92 23.18 -14.02
CA ASN A 149 6.08 24.10 -15.13
C ASN A 149 7.46 23.88 -15.80
N GLY A 150 7.45 23.33 -17.01
CA GLY A 150 8.67 22.95 -17.75
C GLY A 150 9.65 24.10 -18.04
N ASN A 151 9.23 25.35 -17.88
CA ASN A 151 10.09 26.52 -18.05
C ASN A 151 10.92 26.86 -16.80
N THR A 152 10.49 26.43 -15.60
CA THR A 152 11.07 26.85 -14.31
C THR A 152 11.48 25.68 -13.41
N LEU A 153 11.14 24.44 -13.76
CA LEU A 153 11.35 23.25 -12.92
C LEU A 153 12.81 23.09 -12.46
N TYR A 154 13.79 23.32 -13.33
CA TYR A 154 15.21 23.17 -13.01
C TYR A 154 15.76 24.28 -12.10
N GLN A 155 15.03 25.39 -11.94
CA GLN A 155 15.47 26.56 -11.18
C GLN A 155 15.02 26.52 -9.71
N ASN A 156 14.00 25.73 -9.37
CA ASN A 156 13.45 25.70 -8.01
C ASN A 156 13.57 24.31 -7.36
N HIS A 157 14.68 24.10 -6.66
CA HIS A 157 14.93 22.85 -5.91
C HIS A 157 13.88 22.55 -4.85
N ASN A 158 13.25 23.58 -4.26
CA ASN A 158 12.22 23.38 -3.24
C ASN A 158 10.95 22.77 -3.82
N ASP A 159 10.56 23.19 -5.03
CA ASP A 159 9.38 22.65 -5.72
C ASP A 159 9.59 21.19 -6.10
N TRP A 160 10.80 20.86 -6.60
CA TRP A 160 11.16 19.48 -6.89
C TRP A 160 11.14 18.60 -5.64
N LYS A 161 11.71 19.10 -4.53
CA LYS A 161 11.72 18.38 -3.26
C LYS A 161 10.31 18.15 -2.71
N TRP A 162 9.41 19.12 -2.87
CA TRP A 162 8.01 18.94 -2.49
C TRP A 162 7.34 17.82 -3.30
N ILE A 163 7.56 17.79 -4.63
CA ILE A 163 7.05 16.72 -5.52
C ILE A 163 7.63 15.36 -5.13
N GLU A 164 8.94 15.29 -4.90
CA GLU A 164 9.62 14.07 -4.48
C GLU A 164 9.01 13.52 -3.18
N GLU A 165 8.95 14.36 -2.14
CA GLU A 165 8.47 13.96 -0.81
C GLU A 165 6.98 13.60 -0.77
N HIS A 166 6.12 14.18 -1.61
CA HIS A 166 4.66 14.02 -1.50
C HIS A 166 4.04 13.21 -2.64
N ILE A 167 4.69 13.11 -3.80
CA ILE A 167 4.13 12.43 -4.98
C ILE A 167 4.92 11.19 -5.34
N LEU A 168 6.25 11.28 -5.37
CA LEU A 168 7.10 10.20 -5.88
C LEU A 168 7.44 9.18 -4.78
N GLU A 169 7.81 9.67 -3.60
CA GLU A 169 8.27 8.84 -2.49
C GLU A 169 7.15 8.50 -1.50
N ASN A 170 6.10 9.33 -1.42
CA ASN A 170 4.99 9.10 -0.48
C ASN A 170 4.02 8.04 -0.99
N ARG A 171 4.23 6.81 -0.50
CA ARG A 171 3.38 5.66 -0.81
C ARG A 171 2.14 5.55 0.08
N ASP A 172 1.92 6.49 0.99
CA ASP A 172 0.83 6.43 1.95
C ASP A 172 -0.40 7.25 1.53
N LEU A 173 -0.29 8.13 0.53
CA LEU A 173 -1.43 8.94 0.09
C LEU A 173 -2.45 8.08 -0.67
N LEU A 174 -3.70 8.06 -0.21
CA LEU A 174 -4.81 7.27 -0.77
C LEU A 174 -5.31 7.78 -2.13
N ILE A 175 -4.94 9.00 -2.49
CA ILE A 175 -5.40 9.71 -3.69
C ILE A 175 -5.01 9.03 -5.01
N TRP A 176 -3.94 8.23 -5.03
CA TRP A 176 -3.39 7.63 -6.25
C TRP A 176 -3.96 6.23 -6.59
N LEU A 177 -4.89 5.71 -5.81
CA LEU A 177 -5.31 4.31 -5.86
C LEU A 177 -6.32 3.95 -6.97
N LYS A 178 -7.09 4.91 -7.50
CA LYS A 178 -8.21 4.59 -8.41
C LYS A 178 -7.77 3.96 -9.72
N GLU A 179 -6.65 4.42 -10.31
CA GLU A 179 -6.17 3.84 -11.57
C GLU A 179 -5.68 2.38 -11.45
N GLY A 180 -5.29 1.95 -10.25
CA GLY A 180 -4.82 0.58 -9.99
C GLY A 180 -5.94 -0.41 -9.64
N MET A 181 -6.92 0.02 -8.85
CA MET A 181 -8.01 -0.86 -8.40
C MET A 181 -9.06 -1.14 -9.49
N GLU A 182 -9.33 -0.20 -10.38
CA GLU A 182 -10.26 -0.43 -11.50
C GLU A 182 -9.74 -1.49 -12.48
N LYS A 183 -8.41 -1.55 -12.69
CA LYS A 183 -7.76 -2.61 -13.50
C LYS A 183 -7.80 -3.98 -12.84
N MET A 184 -7.82 -4.07 -11.51
CA MET A 184 -7.94 -5.35 -10.79
C MET A 184 -9.38 -5.88 -10.77
N LYS A 185 -10.38 -5.00 -10.70
CA LYS A 185 -11.80 -5.38 -10.77
C LYS A 185 -12.24 -5.88 -12.15
N MET A 186 -11.54 -5.49 -13.23
CA MET A 186 -11.82 -5.98 -14.58
C MET A 186 -11.17 -7.34 -14.91
N ASN A 187 -10.41 -7.92 -13.98
CA ASN A 187 -9.74 -9.22 -14.15
C ASN A 187 -10.32 -10.34 -13.25
N HIS A 188 -11.53 -10.17 -12.73
CA HIS A 188 -12.32 -11.19 -12.02
C HIS A 188 -13.70 -11.31 -12.70
#